data_AF-A0AAD6G9H4-F1
#
_entry.id   AF-A0AAD6G9H4-F1
#
_cell.length_a   1.000
_cell.length_b   1.000
_cell.length_c   1.000
_cell.angle_alpha   90.00
_cell.angle_beta   90.00
_cell.angle_gamma   90.00
#
_symmetry.space_group_name_H-M   'P 1'
#
loop_
_entity.id
_entity.type
_entity.pdbx_description
1 polymer ?
#
loop_
_entity_poly.entity_id
_entity_poly.type
_entity_poly.pdbx_seq_one_letter_code
_entity_poly.pdbx_strand_id
1 'polypeptide(L)'
;MTKRSGPSASASKKIPPAPATTTPAILIANSQDNTAKMHLMYTLGPDGKRVYTLKKVVDGKVSKSAHPARFSPDDKYSRHRVTLKKRYGLLLTQQTEDTPAV
;
A
#
# COMPACT_ATOMS: atom_id res chain seq x y z
N MET A 1 -58.18 26.96 -25.03
CA MET A 1 -59.09 27.55 -24.02
C MET A 1 -60.12 26.51 -23.60
N THR A 2 -59.94 25.87 -22.44
CA THR A 2 -61.05 25.25 -21.69
C THR A 2 -60.64 25.14 -20.22
N LYS A 3 -61.20 26.03 -19.38
CA LYS A 3 -61.07 26.02 -17.91
C LYS A 3 -62.22 25.22 -17.30
N ARG A 4 -61.96 24.39 -16.28
CA ARG A 4 -62.89 23.96 -15.19
C ARG A 4 -62.01 23.58 -13.98
N SER A 5 -61.78 24.44 -12.99
CA SER A 5 -62.52 24.66 -11.72
C SER A 5 -62.60 23.41 -10.79
N GLY A 6 -61.98 23.51 -9.60
CA GLY A 6 -61.90 22.49 -8.51
C GLY A 6 -63.21 22.28 -7.71
N PRO A 7 -63.24 22.01 -6.38
CA PRO A 7 -62.17 21.85 -5.36
C PRO A 7 -62.36 20.64 -4.37
N SER A 8 -61.50 20.56 -3.33
CA SER A 8 -61.83 20.15 -1.93
C SER A 8 -61.31 18.81 -1.35
N ALA A 9 -60.86 18.93 -0.08
CA ALA A 9 -60.65 17.95 1.00
C ALA A 9 -59.50 16.91 0.85
N SER A 10 -58.36 17.10 1.53
CA SER A 10 -58.09 16.84 2.96
C SER A 10 -58.19 15.37 3.37
N ALA A 11 -57.04 14.71 3.52
CA ALA A 11 -56.81 13.69 4.56
C ALA A 11 -55.31 13.40 4.71
N SER A 12 -54.68 14.04 5.69
CA SER A 12 -53.38 13.64 6.25
C SER A 12 -53.47 12.23 6.83
N LYS A 13 -52.75 11.26 6.27
CA LYS A 13 -52.36 10.04 6.99
C LYS A 13 -50.89 10.16 7.38
N LYS A 14 -50.69 10.61 8.62
CA LYS A 14 -49.41 10.66 9.32
C LYS A 14 -48.91 9.23 9.54
N ILE A 15 -47.87 8.83 8.81
CA ILE A 15 -47.18 7.55 9.00
C ILE A 15 -46.17 7.74 10.15
N PRO A 16 -46.08 6.83 11.13
CA PRO A 16 -45.11 6.94 12.23
C PRO A 16 -43.67 6.77 11.69
N PRO A 17 -42.67 7.47 12.26
CA PRO A 17 -41.27 7.25 11.90
C PRO A 17 -40.79 5.89 12.44
N ALA A 18 -40.31 5.02 11.55
CA ALA A 18 -39.61 3.81 11.95
C ALA A 18 -38.30 4.16 12.67
N PRO A 19 -37.91 3.45 13.74
CA PRO A 19 -36.68 3.72 14.46
C PRO A 19 -35.46 3.35 13.61
N ALA A 20 -34.53 4.32 13.49
CA ALA A 20 -33.24 4.12 12.86
C ALA A 20 -32.34 3.25 13.75
N THR A 21 -32.13 1.99 13.36
CA THR A 21 -30.96 1.20 13.77
C THR A 21 -30.73 0.07 12.77
N THR A 22 -29.93 0.34 11.75
CA THR A 22 -29.22 -0.72 11.04
C THR A 22 -27.75 -0.35 11.06
N THR A 23 -27.09 -0.89 12.07
CA THR A 23 -25.66 -1.00 12.21
C THR A 23 -25.02 -1.35 10.86
N PRO A 24 -24.13 -0.52 10.29
CA PRO A 24 -23.26 -1.02 9.25
C PRO A 24 -22.21 -1.91 9.92
N ALA A 25 -22.53 -3.18 10.07
CA ALA A 25 -21.53 -4.24 10.20
C ALA A 25 -20.78 -4.31 8.86
N ILE A 26 -19.81 -3.42 8.66
CA ILE A 26 -18.91 -3.47 7.50
C ILE A 26 -17.71 -4.32 7.88
N LEU A 27 -17.85 -5.60 7.50
CA LEU A 27 -16.82 -6.55 7.09
C LEU A 27 -15.38 -6.18 7.46
N ILE A 28 -14.87 -6.86 8.49
CA ILE A 28 -13.44 -7.16 8.59
C ILE A 28 -13.09 -7.99 7.36
N ALA A 29 -12.56 -7.33 6.32
CA ALA A 29 -12.07 -7.99 5.12
C ALA A 29 -10.81 -8.78 5.50
N ASN A 30 -10.98 -10.05 5.85
CA ASN A 30 -9.89 -11.03 5.79
C ASN A 30 -9.65 -11.36 4.32
N SER A 31 -8.91 -10.49 3.63
CA SER A 31 -8.41 -10.76 2.28
C SER A 31 -7.38 -11.89 2.34
N GLN A 32 -7.82 -13.12 2.14
CA GLN A 32 -6.92 -14.25 1.91
C GLN A 32 -6.44 -14.25 0.45
N ASP A 33 -5.47 -13.38 0.16
CA ASP A 33 -4.68 -13.47 -1.08
C ASP A 33 -3.68 -14.64 -0.96
N ASN A 34 -4.12 -15.86 -1.29
CA ASN A 34 -3.27 -17.06 -1.40
C ASN A 34 -2.51 -17.11 -2.73
N THR A 35 -1.83 -16.02 -3.08
CA THR A 35 -0.70 -16.05 -4.03
C THR A 35 0.55 -15.96 -3.17
N ALA A 36 1.66 -16.63 -3.52
CA ALA A 36 2.92 -16.61 -2.77
C ALA A 36 3.50 -15.18 -2.66
N LYS A 37 2.88 -14.36 -1.82
CA LYS A 37 3.05 -12.92 -1.73
C LYS A 37 4.02 -12.69 -0.59
N MET A 38 5.10 -12.02 -0.94
CA MET A 38 6.19 -11.70 -0.03
C MET A 38 5.75 -10.64 0.98
N HIS A 39 5.05 -11.07 2.03
CA HIS A 39 4.48 -10.19 3.06
C HIS A 39 5.50 -9.73 4.09
N LEU A 40 6.61 -10.47 4.25
CA LEU A 40 7.64 -10.11 5.22
C LEU A 40 8.35 -8.81 4.80
N MET A 41 8.29 -7.83 5.67
CA MET A 41 8.93 -6.52 5.54
C MET A 41 10.00 -6.35 6.62
N TYR A 42 10.87 -5.35 6.47
CA TYR A 42 11.83 -4.98 7.50
C TYR A 42 12.11 -3.47 7.54
N THR A 43 12.58 -3.01 8.70
CA THR A 43 13.23 -1.71 8.90
C THR A 43 14.65 -1.93 9.41
N LEU A 44 15.52 -0.91 9.26
CA LEU A 44 16.85 -0.93 9.85
C LEU A 44 16.78 -0.33 11.25
N GLY A 45 17.16 -1.12 12.26
CA GLY A 45 17.32 -0.64 13.63
C GLY A 45 18.56 0.24 13.80
N PRO A 46 18.75 0.86 14.98
CA PRO A 46 19.93 1.67 15.28
C PRO A 46 21.24 0.87 15.16
N ASP A 47 21.20 -0.42 15.46
CA ASP A 47 22.35 -1.34 15.37
C ASP A 47 22.67 -1.79 13.94
N GLY A 48 21.96 -1.27 12.93
CA GLY A 48 22.05 -1.71 11.53
C GLY A 48 21.43 -3.08 11.25
N LYS A 49 20.91 -3.77 12.28
CA LYS A 49 20.21 -5.06 12.14
C LYS A 49 18.80 -4.86 11.58
N ARG A 50 18.32 -5.87 10.84
CA ARG A 50 16.96 -5.88 10.28
C ARG A 50 15.95 -6.25 11.37
N VAL A 51 14.94 -5.41 11.58
CA VAL A 51 13.77 -5.71 12.41
C VAL A 51 12.61 -6.06 11.49
N TYR A 52 12.10 -7.28 11.61
CA TYR A 52 11.07 -7.80 10.72
C TYR A 52 9.66 -7.44 11.18
N THR A 53 8.77 -7.23 10.21
CA THR A 53 7.39 -6.84 10.44
C THR A 53 6.51 -7.25 9.27
N LEU A 54 5.19 -7.34 9.49
CA LEU A 54 4.20 -7.47 8.43
C LEU A 54 3.59 -6.11 8.04
N LYS A 55 3.83 -5.06 8.84
CA LYS A 55 3.30 -3.73 8.61
C LYS A 55 4.06 -3.02 7.49
N LYS A 56 3.33 -2.23 6.67
CA LYS A 56 3.91 -1.42 5.59
C LYS A 56 4.54 -0.11 6.07
N VAL A 57 4.10 0.37 7.24
CA VAL A 57 4.65 1.56 7.90
C VAL A 57 4.89 1.22 9.36
N VAL A 58 6.07 1.56 9.86
CA VAL A 58 6.46 1.43 11.27
C VAL A 58 7.09 2.75 11.68
N ASP A 59 6.56 3.39 12.73
CA ASP A 59 7.07 4.65 13.29
C ASP A 59 7.26 5.76 12.23
N GLY A 60 6.31 5.88 11.31
CA GLY A 60 6.34 6.85 10.20
C GLY A 60 7.32 6.51 9.07
N LYS A 61 8.12 5.44 9.20
CA LYS A 61 9.05 4.96 8.17
C LYS A 61 8.39 3.86 7.33
N VAL A 62 8.53 3.96 6.02
CA VAL A 62 8.07 2.92 5.09
C VAL A 62 9.00 1.71 5.20
N SER A 63 8.42 0.54 5.46
CA SER A 63 9.18 -0.71 5.55
C SER A 63 9.54 -1.24 4.16
N LYS A 64 10.67 -1.94 4.05
CA LYS A 64 11.18 -2.52 2.79
C LYS A 64 10.87 -4.01 2.73
N SER A 65 10.74 -4.58 1.53
CA SER A 65 10.56 -6.04 1.39
C SER A 65 11.79 -6.78 1.90
N ALA A 66 11.58 -7.80 2.75
CA ALA A 66 12.68 -8.63 3.25
C ALA A 66 13.29 -9.52 2.16
N HIS A 67 12.61 -9.65 1.03
CA HIS A 67 12.95 -10.58 -0.02
C HIS A 67 13.73 -9.90 -1.15
N PRO A 68 14.74 -10.57 -1.73
CA PRO A 68 15.49 -10.03 -2.84
C PRO A 68 14.63 -9.89 -4.10
N ALA A 69 15.02 -8.99 -4.99
CA ALA A 69 14.40 -8.88 -6.31
C ALA A 69 14.59 -10.19 -7.10
N ARG A 70 13.56 -10.59 -7.84
CA ARG A 70 13.57 -11.83 -8.64
C ARG A 70 14.71 -11.78 -9.67
N PHE A 71 15.57 -12.79 -9.65
CA PHE A 71 16.56 -12.99 -10.70
C PHE A 71 15.89 -13.51 -11.97
N SER A 72 16.26 -12.95 -13.12
CA SER A 72 15.88 -13.46 -14.44
C SER A 72 17.15 -13.57 -15.27
N PRO A 73 17.38 -14.70 -15.96
CA PRO A 73 18.50 -14.82 -16.89
C PRO A 73 18.45 -13.76 -18.02
N ASP A 74 17.26 -13.49 -18.57
CA ASP A 74 17.03 -12.44 -19.57
C ASP A 74 16.75 -11.07 -18.94
N ASP A 75 17.60 -10.61 -18.03
CA ASP A 75 17.41 -9.30 -17.41
C ASP A 75 17.57 -8.16 -18.43
N LYS A 76 16.46 -7.76 -19.07
CA LYS A 76 16.36 -6.69 -20.06
C LYS A 76 16.90 -5.34 -19.56
N TYR A 77 16.87 -5.09 -18.24
CA TYR A 77 17.34 -3.84 -17.64
C TYR A 77 18.76 -3.92 -17.09
N SER A 78 19.50 -5.00 -17.35
CA SER A 78 20.90 -5.20 -16.93
C SER A 78 21.80 -4.02 -17.32
N ARG A 79 21.76 -3.57 -18.58
CA ARG A 79 22.53 -2.40 -19.07
C ARG A 79 22.23 -1.14 -18.26
N HIS A 80 20.95 -0.85 -18.02
CA HIS A 80 20.52 0.33 -17.27
C HIS A 80 21.00 0.29 -15.82
N ARG A 81 20.89 -0.88 -15.16
CA ARG A 81 21.39 -1.06 -13.80
C ARG A 81 22.90 -0.82 -13.70
N VAL A 82 23.68 -1.33 -14.65
CA VAL A 82 25.14 -1.14 -14.68
C VAL A 82 25.50 0.33 -14.94
N THR A 83 24.83 1.01 -15.87
CA THR A 83 25.08 2.43 -16.14
C THR A 83 24.79 3.30 -14.93
N LEU A 84 23.70 3.04 -14.18
CA LEU A 84 23.43 3.75 -12.93
C LEU A 84 24.52 3.52 -11.89
N LYS A 85 24.93 2.27 -11.68
CA LYS A 85 26.04 1.97 -10.75
C LYS A 85 27.34 2.68 -11.14
N LYS A 86 27.66 2.73 -12.44
CA LYS A 86 28.83 3.45 -12.98
C LYS A 86 28.81 4.94 -12.70
N ARG A 87 27.66 5.61 -12.91
CA ARG A 87 27.52 7.07 -12.71
C ARG A 87 27.69 7.49 -11.26
N TYR A 88 27.28 6.63 -10.32
CA TYR A 88 27.37 6.90 -8.89
C TYR A 88 28.62 6.31 -8.23
N GLY A 89 29.57 5.75 -9.00
CA GLY A 89 30.78 5.15 -8.43
C GLY A 89 30.51 3.92 -7.54
N LEU A 90 29.37 3.25 -7.72
CA LEU A 90 28.95 2.10 -6.89
C LEU A 90 29.42 0.75 -7.46
N LEU A 91 30.21 0.75 -8.53
CA LEU A 91 30.85 -0.46 -8.99
C LEU A 91 32.05 -0.76 -8.11
N LEU A 92 32.20 -2.02 -7.73
CA LEU A 92 33.34 -2.49 -6.94
C LEU A 92 34.67 -2.19 -7.64
N THR A 93 34.70 -2.24 -8.98
CA THR A 93 35.88 -1.90 -9.80
C THR A 93 36.27 -0.41 -9.78
N GLN A 94 35.39 0.46 -9.28
CA GLN A 94 35.63 1.91 -9.17
C GLN A 94 36.01 2.34 -7.76
N GLN A 95 35.70 1.51 -6.75
CA GLN A 95 36.08 1.76 -5.38
C GLN A 95 37.57 1.41 -5.26
N THR A 96 38.40 2.40 -4.91
CA THR A 96 39.76 2.12 -4.48
C THR A 96 39.67 1.25 -3.25
N GLU A 97 40.41 0.14 -3.20
CA GLU A 97 40.51 -0.70 -2.01
C GLU A 97 40.70 0.22 -0.80
N ASP A 98 39.72 0.22 0.11
CA ASP A 98 39.74 1.06 1.29
C ASP A 98 40.96 0.65 2.11
N THR A 99 42.10 1.33 1.93
CA THR A 99 43.16 1.34 2.93
C THR A 99 42.49 1.88 4.20
N PRO A 100 42.36 1.10 5.29
CA PRO A 100 41.83 1.65 6.52
C PRO A 100 42.77 2.78 6.93
N ALA A 101 42.25 4.01 6.98
CA ALA A 101 42.98 5.15 7.48
C ALA A 101 43.44 4.82 8.91
N VAL A 102 44.76 4.66 9.07
CA VAL A 102 45.48 4.56 10.34
C VAL A 102 45.65 5.96 10.91
#